data_AF-A0A0R3R041-F1
#
_entry.id   AF-A0A0R3R041-F1
#
_cell.length_a   1.000
_cell.length_b   1.000
_cell.length_c   1.000
_cell.angle_alpha   90.00
_cell.angle_beta   90.00
_cell.angle_gamma   90.00
#
_symmetry.space_group_name_H-M   'P 1'
#
loop_
_entity.id
_entity.type
_entity.pdbx_description
1 polymer ?
#
loop_
_entity_poly.entity_id
_entity_poly.type
_entity_poly.pdbx_seq_one_letter_code
_entity_poly.pdbx_strand_id
1 'polypeptide(L)' 'MSATEQMAQMLNELMGVKRNADIGDTDEPDFDEPDVCKNFLVAFCPNEMFRNTKADLGFCPK' A
#
# COMPACT_ATOMS: atom_id res chain seq x y z
N MET A 1 15.58 -6.40 -10.80
CA MET A 1 14.43 -5.50 -10.96
C MET A 1 14.77 -4.51 -12.05
N SER A 2 14.02 -4.51 -13.14
CA SER A 2 14.14 -3.53 -14.23
C SER A 2 13.64 -2.17 -13.74
N ALA A 3 14.19 -1.07 -14.25
CA ALA A 3 13.72 0.28 -13.94
C ALA A 3 12.22 0.47 -14.24
N THR A 4 11.69 -0.27 -15.21
CA THR A 4 10.26 -0.27 -15.56
C THR A 4 9.37 -0.86 -14.45
N GLU A 5 9.88 -1.85 -13.70
CA GLU A 5 9.12 -2.49 -12.60
C GLU A 5 9.02 -1.56 -11.39
N GLN A 6 10.11 -0.85 -11.07
CA GLN A 6 10.12 0.14 -9.99
C GLN A 6 9.15 1.29 -10.26
N MET A 7 9.14 1.79 -11.50
CA MET A 7 8.20 2.82 -11.95
C MET A 7 6.75 2.34 -11.88
N ALA A 8 6.49 1.09 -12.27
CA ALA A 8 5.15 0.50 -12.19
C ALA A 8 4.67 0.35 -10.75
N GLN A 9 5.57 0.01 -9.83
CA GLN A 9 5.30 -0.15 -8.40
C GLN A 9 4.97 1.20 -7.75
N MET A 10 5.76 2.24 -8.02
CA MET A 10 5.47 3.60 -7.56
C MET A 10 4.10 4.10 -8.08
N LEU A 11 3.77 3.79 -9.33
CA LEU A 11 2.48 4.17 -9.91
C LEU A 11 1.31 3.40 -9.26
N ASN A 12 1.52 2.16 -8.79
CA ASN A 12 0.51 1.40 -8.03
C ASN A 12 0.30 1.98 -6.63
N GLU A 13 1.35 2.48 -5.98
CA GLU A 13 1.22 3.16 -4.69
C GLU A 13 0.41 4.46 -4.82
N LEU A 14 0.57 5.17 -5.94
CA LEU A 14 -0.09 6.47 -6.16
C LEU A 14 -1.53 6.35 -6.68
N MET A 15 -1.82 5.35 -7.51
CA MET A 15 -3.11 5.20 -8.21
C MET A 15 -3.90 3.96 -7.75
N GLY A 16 -3.35 3.16 -6.86
CA GLY A 16 -3.88 1.85 -6.47
C GLY A 16 -3.49 0.73 -7.44
N VAL A 17 -3.48 -0.51 -6.94
CA VAL A 17 -3.17 -1.72 -7.73
C VAL A 17 -4.24 -2.03 -8.79
N LYS A 18 -5.47 -1.56 -8.59
CA LYS A 18 -6.62 -1.78 -9.49
C LYS A 18 -6.71 -0.76 -10.64
N ARG A 19 -5.67 0.04 -10.90
CA ARG A 19 -5.67 1.11 -11.93
C ARG A 19 -5.93 0.66 -13.38
N ASN A 20 -5.74 -0.64 -13.67
CA ASN A 20 -5.92 -1.22 -14.99
C ASN A 20 -7.29 -1.89 -15.17
N ALA A 21 -8.24 -1.65 -14.27
CA ALA A 21 -9.61 -2.17 -14.39
C ALA A 21 -10.29 -1.63 -15.67
N ASP A 22 -11.07 -2.48 -16.34
CA ASP A 22 -11.76 -2.13 -17.58
C ASP A 22 -12.93 -1.16 -17.31
N ILE A 23 -13.32 -0.40 -18.34
CA ILE A 23 -14.43 0.58 -18.25
C ILE A 23 -15.73 -0.16 -17.91
N GLY A 24 -16.19 -0.01 -16.67
CA GLY A 24 -17.40 -0.64 -16.14
C GLY A 24 -17.15 -1.45 -14.86
N ASP A 25 -15.90 -1.82 -14.59
CA ASP A 25 -15.50 -2.50 -13.35
C ASP A 25 -15.21 -1.42 -12.28
N THR A 26 -16.26 -0.99 -11.58
CA THR A 26 -16.13 -0.04 -10.46
C THR A 26 -15.79 -0.82 -9.20
N ASP A 27 -14.57 -1.33 -9.18
CA ASP A 27 -14.04 -2.10 -8.06
C ASP A 27 -13.40 -1.12 -7.07
N GLU A 28 -14.25 -0.27 -6.47
CA GLU A 28 -13.82 0.74 -5.49
C GLU A 28 -13.18 0.03 -4.28
N PRO A 29 -12.00 0.49 -3.82
CA PRO A 29 -11.35 -0.11 -2.67
C PRO A 29 -12.19 0.13 -1.41
N ASP A 30 -12.67 -0.95 -0.79
CA ASP A 30 -13.31 -0.88 0.51
C ASP A 30 -12.23 -0.84 1.60
N PHE A 31 -12.23 0.25 2.37
CA PHE A 31 -11.25 0.48 3.44
C PHE A 31 -11.47 -0.42 4.66
N ASP A 32 -12.61 -1.11 4.74
CA ASP A 32 -12.88 -2.08 5.79
C ASP A 32 -12.34 -3.48 5.52
N GLU A 33 -11.78 -3.74 4.33
CA GLU A 33 -11.18 -5.02 3.99
C GLU A 33 -10.05 -5.41 4.97
N PRO A 34 -9.91 -6.72 5.26
CA PRO A 34 -8.91 -7.21 6.21
C PRO A 34 -7.47 -7.02 5.71
N ASP A 35 -7.29 -6.69 4.43
CA ASP A 35 -6.00 -6.51 3.78
C ASP A 35 -5.49 -5.06 3.84
N VAL A 36 -6.30 -4.13 4.36
CA VAL A 36 -5.94 -2.71 4.53
C VAL A 36 -5.43 -2.45 5.95
N CYS A 37 -4.24 -1.87 6.09
CA CYS A 37 -3.74 -1.40 7.37
C CYS A 37 -4.52 -0.19 7.90
N LYS A 38 -5.46 -0.44 8.84
CA LYS A 38 -6.24 0.62 9.50
C LYS A 38 -5.39 1.63 10.26
N ASN A 39 -4.25 1.19 10.82
CA ASN A 39 -3.31 2.07 11.52
C ASN A 39 -2.60 3.02 10.55
N PHE A 40 -2.39 2.60 9.31
CA PHE A 40 -1.83 3.44 8.26
C PHE A 40 -2.84 4.50 7.79
N LEU A 41 -4.13 4.15 7.70
CA LEU A 41 -5.19 5.11 7.34
C LEU A 41 -5.27 6.30 8.30
N VAL A 42 -5.00 6.08 9.59
CA VAL A 42 -4.96 7.14 10.61
C VAL A 42 -3.56 7.77 10.78
N ALA A 43 -2.60 7.45 9.90
CA ALA A 43 -1.20 7.89 9.94
C ALA A 43 -0.41 7.50 11.21
N PHE A 44 -0.82 6.42 11.89
CA PHE A 44 -0.17 5.90 13.10
C PHE A 44 0.21 4.41 12.96
N CYS A 45 0.82 4.03 11.83
CA CYS A 45 1.34 2.67 11.66
C CYS A 45 2.68 2.49 12.39
N PRO A 46 2.80 1.59 13.40
CA PRO A 46 4.06 1.39 14.12
C PRO A 46 5.20 0.88 13.24
N ASN A 47 4.88 0.04 12.25
CA ASN A 47 5.88 -0.52 11.31
C ASN A 47 6.49 0.56 10.41
N GLU A 48 5.76 1.63 10.13
CA GLU A 48 6.26 2.74 9.32
C GLU A 48 7.03 3.76 10.18
N MET A 49 6.50 4.12 11.35
CA MET A 49 7.11 5.13 12.24
C MET A 49 8.49 4.73 12.76
N PHE A 50 8.71 3.44 13.03
CA PHE A 50 9.97 2.93 13.59
C PHE A 50 10.89 2.29 12.54
N ARG A 51 10.60 2.49 11.25
CA ARG A 51 11.42 1.96 10.16
C ARG A 51 12.84 2.53 10.22
N ASN A 52 13.86 1.67 10.08
CA ASN A 52 15.28 1.99 10.25
C ASN A 52 15.69 2.48 11.65
N THR A 53 14.84 2.28 12.67
CA THR A 53 15.22 2.52 14.07
C THR A 53 15.64 1.22 14.76
N LYS A 54 16.14 1.30 15.99
CA LYS A 54 16.44 0.10 16.79
C LYS A 54 15.20 -0.75 17.13
N ALA A 55 14.01 -0.17 17.00
CA ALA A 55 12.72 -0.83 17.25
C ALA A 55 12.00 -1.18 15.94
N ASP A 56 12.73 -1.33 14.84
CA ASP A 56 12.15 -1.70 13.55
C ASP A 56 11.47 -3.08 13.63
N LEU A 57 10.18 -3.10 13.34
CA LEU A 57 9.32 -4.28 13.36
C LEU A 57 9.31 -5.01 12.00
N GLY A 58 9.93 -4.42 10.97
CA GLY A 58 9.92 -4.92 9.60
C GLY A 58 8.73 -4.42 8.79
N PHE A 59 8.41 -5.15 7.72
CA PHE A 59 7.29 -4.80 6.84
C PHE A 59 5.95 -5.01 7.54
N CYS A 60 5.01 -4.08 7.33
CA CYS A 60 3.66 -4.24 7.83
C CYS A 60 3.01 -5.46 7.15
N PRO A 61 2.38 -6.37 7.90
CA PRO A 61 1.66 -7.51 7.32
C PRO A 61 0.32 -7.11 6.67
N LYS A 62 0.02 -5.80 6.62
CA LYS A 62 -1.24 -5.16 6.23
C LYS A 62 -0.96 -3.86 5.52
#